data_AF-Q1IJQ6-F1
#
_entry.id   AF-Q1IJQ6-F1
#
_cell.length_a   1.000
_cell.length_b   1.000
_cell.length_c   1.000
_cell.angle_alpha   90.00
_cell.angle_beta   90.00
_cell.angle_gamma   90.00
#
_symmetry.space_group_name_H-M   'P 1'
#
loop_
_entity.id
_entity.type
_entity.pdbx_description
1 polymer ?
#
loop_
_entity_poly.entity_id
_entity_poly.type
_entity_poly.pdbx_seq_one_letter_code
_entity_poly.pdbx_strand_id
1 'polypeptide(L)'
;MDNFSFTLPTIAGTVIFLIGIALWQRGSSQLGLQDRFLALGTVFFASSFAAFGVEHLVIARVIATIVPPFMPGKLFIAYFVGVALIAASLSFTFKQKVPLAAGLTALMFLLFVCLMHIPAAVHQRTNRLFWLLTLRDSSFGIGAFTLFVCTSSAEAIRTRRNGLLLFARFWIASAIVIYGIQQLLHPQCSPGVPDGRITPTWVPAPHFLGYAAGALLLLCGLLIFTGRYARLGAMCAGAYMAFFTLFLYVPDTFMLPTDRRLLGANYIFDTLLYAGAMLLVARAMPEPETFARRNEIPASTTAISNV
;
A
#
# COMPACT_ATOMS: atom_id res chain seq x y z
N MET A 1 -13.71 -11.40 22.50
CA MET A 1 -12.67 -11.97 21.62
C MET A 1 -11.57 -12.49 22.53
N ASP A 2 -11.04 -13.68 22.24
CA ASP A 2 -9.94 -14.25 23.01
C ASP A 2 -8.62 -13.53 22.68
N ASN A 3 -7.64 -13.62 23.59
CA ASN A 3 -6.35 -12.95 23.41
C ASN A 3 -5.62 -13.38 22.11
N PHE A 4 -5.88 -14.60 21.63
CA PHE A 4 -5.31 -15.15 20.40
C PHE A 4 -5.71 -14.40 19.13
N SER A 5 -6.95 -13.87 19.09
CA SER A 5 -7.46 -13.11 17.94
C SER A 5 -6.60 -11.89 17.61
N PHE A 6 -5.99 -11.24 18.61
CA PHE A 6 -5.07 -10.11 18.40
C PHE A 6 -3.60 -10.53 18.31
N THR A 7 -3.16 -11.45 19.18
CA THR A 7 -1.73 -11.75 19.33
C THR A 7 -1.15 -12.48 18.12
N LEU A 8 -1.87 -13.46 17.56
CA LEU A 8 -1.33 -14.27 16.46
C LEU A 8 -1.10 -13.46 15.17
N PRO A 9 -2.05 -12.63 14.68
CA PRO A 9 -1.81 -11.76 13.53
C PRO A 9 -0.63 -10.81 13.75
N THR A 10 -0.57 -10.18 14.92
CA THR A 10 0.48 -9.20 15.25
C THR A 10 1.86 -9.86 15.30
N ILE A 11 1.97 -11.05 15.90
CA ILE A 11 3.20 -11.83 15.94
C ILE A 11 3.62 -12.23 14.52
N ALA A 12 2.71 -12.76 13.71
CA ALA A 12 3.02 -13.18 12.34
C ALA A 12 3.55 -12.01 11.49
N GLY A 13 2.86 -10.86 11.54
CA GLY A 13 3.29 -9.65 10.85
C GLY A 13 4.66 -9.15 11.32
N THR A 14 4.90 -9.14 12.63
CA THR A 14 6.16 -8.69 13.22
C THR A 14 7.32 -9.64 12.89
N VAL A 15 7.12 -10.95 12.97
CA VAL A 15 8.16 -11.95 12.64
C VAL A 15 8.57 -11.83 11.17
N ILE A 16 7.59 -11.75 10.26
CA ILE A 16 7.90 -11.55 8.83
C ILE A 16 8.55 -10.19 8.58
N PHE A 17 8.15 -9.14 9.30
CA PHE A 17 8.83 -7.84 9.22
C PHE A 17 10.31 -7.97 9.58
N LEU A 18 10.64 -8.59 10.72
CA LEU A 18 12.01 -8.76 11.19
C LEU A 18 12.85 -9.63 10.24
N ILE A 19 12.30 -10.74 9.76
CA ILE A 19 12.96 -11.59 8.76
C ILE A 19 13.19 -10.80 7.46
N GLY A 20 12.17 -10.09 7.00
CA GLY A 20 12.24 -9.25 5.80
C GLY A 20 13.29 -8.15 5.91
N ILE A 21 13.39 -7.47 7.06
CA ILE A 21 14.45 -6.49 7.34
C ILE A 21 15.83 -7.15 7.33
N ALA A 22 16.01 -8.31 7.97
CA ALA A 22 17.30 -9.00 7.99
C ALA A 22 17.75 -9.41 6.58
N LEU A 23 16.85 -9.96 5.76
CA LEU A 23 17.12 -10.33 4.37
C LEU A 23 17.34 -9.09 3.49
N TRP A 24 16.60 -8.01 3.73
CA TRP A 24 16.76 -6.72 3.05
C TRP A 24 18.13 -6.10 3.36
N GLN A 25 18.58 -6.07 4.62
CA GLN A 25 19.89 -5.53 4.99
C GLN A 25 21.03 -6.25 4.26
N ARG A 26 20.98 -7.59 4.22
CA ARG A 26 21.98 -8.40 3.52
C ARG A 26 22.01 -8.14 2.01
N GLY A 27 20.84 -7.98 1.39
CA GLY A 27 20.72 -7.81 -0.06
C GLY A 27 20.80 -6.37 -0.58
N SER A 28 20.78 -5.37 0.31
CA SER A 28 20.70 -3.94 -0.06
C SER A 28 21.96 -3.14 0.25
N SER A 29 23.02 -3.78 0.76
CA SER A 29 24.26 -3.11 1.16
C SER A 29 24.96 -2.38 0.02
N GLN A 30 24.80 -2.84 -1.21
CA GLN A 30 25.39 -2.24 -2.42
C GLN A 30 24.48 -1.17 -3.08
N LEU A 31 23.25 -0.98 -2.58
CA LEU A 31 22.31 -0.02 -3.16
C LEU A 31 22.53 1.38 -2.55
N GLY A 32 22.26 2.42 -3.35
CA GLY A 32 22.16 3.79 -2.84
C GLY A 32 21.03 3.94 -1.82
N LEU A 33 21.10 4.96 -0.95
CA LEU A 33 20.17 5.14 0.17
C LEU A 33 18.69 5.16 -0.28
N GLN A 34 18.39 5.80 -1.42
CA GLN A 34 17.04 5.88 -1.96
C GLN A 34 16.51 4.50 -2.39
N ASP A 35 17.32 3.73 -3.12
CA ASP A 35 16.93 2.38 -3.55
C ASP A 35 16.81 1.40 -2.38
N ARG A 36 17.65 1.56 -1.35
CA ARG A 36 17.49 0.82 -0.09
C ARG A 36 16.14 1.10 0.54
N PHE A 37 15.75 2.38 0.63
CA PHE A 37 14.45 2.77 1.17
C PHE A 37 13.29 2.21 0.34
N LEU A 38 13.36 2.33 -1.00
CA LEU A 38 12.35 1.79 -1.91
C LEU A 38 12.20 0.27 -1.82
N ALA A 39 13.30 -0.45 -1.59
CA ALA A 39 13.28 -1.89 -1.41
C ALA A 39 12.53 -2.35 -0.13
N LEU A 40 12.27 -1.45 0.83
CA LEU A 40 11.40 -1.76 1.98
C LEU A 40 9.95 -2.00 1.58
N GLY A 41 9.51 -1.53 0.40
CA GLY A 41 8.13 -1.70 -0.05
C GLY A 41 7.66 -3.17 -0.06
N THR A 42 8.52 -4.08 -0.52
CA THR A 42 8.23 -5.53 -0.47
C THR A 42 8.20 -6.10 0.94
N VAL A 43 9.00 -5.56 1.87
CA VAL A 43 9.02 -5.99 3.28
C VAL A 43 7.71 -5.59 3.96
N PHE A 44 7.24 -4.38 3.70
CA PHE A 44 5.98 -3.85 4.24
C PHE A 44 4.77 -4.64 3.73
N PHE A 45 4.76 -4.98 2.44
CA PHE A 45 3.77 -5.89 1.84
C PHE A 45 3.77 -7.26 2.51
N ALA A 46 4.94 -7.88 2.61
CA ALA A 46 5.07 -9.22 3.18
C ALA A 46 4.59 -9.27 4.64
N SER A 47 5.00 -8.30 5.46
CA SER A 47 4.59 -8.19 6.86
C SER A 47 3.07 -8.06 7.00
N SER A 48 2.47 -7.15 6.23
CA SER A 48 1.03 -6.89 6.31
C SER A 48 0.20 -8.09 5.86
N PHE A 49 0.61 -8.80 4.80
CA PHE A 49 -0.07 -10.02 4.36
C PHE A 49 0.11 -11.20 5.32
N ALA A 50 1.20 -11.28 6.09
CA ALA A 50 1.32 -12.27 7.15
C ALA A 50 0.29 -12.03 8.26
N ALA A 51 0.15 -10.78 8.70
CA ALA A 51 -0.81 -10.40 9.73
C ALA A 51 -2.25 -10.66 9.27
N PHE A 52 -2.66 -10.07 8.14
CA PHE A 52 -4.02 -10.26 7.61
C PHE A 52 -4.31 -11.71 7.24
N GLY A 53 -3.32 -12.44 6.74
CA GLY A 53 -3.47 -13.85 6.42
C GLY A 53 -3.77 -14.70 7.65
N VAL A 54 -3.04 -14.49 8.75
CA VAL A 54 -3.31 -15.17 10.03
C VAL A 54 -4.63 -14.72 10.66
N GLU A 55 -4.96 -13.42 10.58
CA GLU A 55 -6.26 -12.91 11.03
C GLU A 55 -7.41 -13.62 10.31
N HIS A 56 -7.28 -13.85 9.01
CA HIS A 56 -8.26 -14.59 8.23
C HIS A 56 -8.49 -16.02 8.70
N LEU A 57 -7.46 -16.67 9.25
CA LEU A 57 -7.59 -18.02 9.79
C LEU A 57 -8.19 -18.02 11.20
N VAL A 58 -7.77 -17.08 12.05
CA VAL A 58 -8.18 -17.04 13.47
C VAL A 58 -9.61 -16.55 13.65
N ILE A 59 -10.01 -15.52 12.90
CA ILE A 59 -11.37 -14.94 12.97
C ILE A 59 -12.20 -15.19 11.70
N ALA A 60 -11.95 -16.32 11.01
CA ALA A 60 -12.60 -16.68 9.74
C ALA A 60 -14.13 -16.55 9.76
N ARG A 61 -14.77 -16.90 10.89
CA ARG A 61 -16.23 -16.79 11.05
C ARG A 61 -16.72 -15.35 11.05
N VAL A 62 -15.96 -14.43 11.65
CA VAL A 62 -16.27 -12.99 11.64
C VAL A 62 -16.06 -12.44 10.23
N ILE A 63 -14.96 -12.78 9.57
CA ILE A 63 -14.70 -12.31 8.20
C ILE A 63 -15.75 -12.85 7.21
N ALA A 64 -16.19 -14.10 7.39
CA ALA A 64 -17.25 -14.68 6.56
C ALA A 64 -18.57 -13.88 6.62
N THR A 65 -18.83 -13.08 7.66
CA THR A 65 -20.02 -12.22 7.71
C THR A 65 -19.90 -10.99 6.81
N ILE A 66 -18.69 -10.62 6.41
CA ILE A 66 -18.41 -9.46 5.53
C ILE A 66 -18.58 -9.86 4.06
N VAL A 67 -18.41 -11.14 3.72
CA VAL A 67 -18.58 -11.65 2.36
C VAL A 67 -20.04 -11.44 1.90
N PRO A 68 -20.27 -10.82 0.71
CA PRO A 68 -21.60 -10.49 0.24
C PRO A 68 -22.59 -11.67 0.23
N PRO A 69 -23.89 -11.43 0.47
CA PRO A 69 -24.91 -12.49 0.50
C PRO A 69 -25.02 -13.34 -0.76
N PHE A 70 -24.73 -12.77 -1.93
CA PHE A 70 -24.83 -13.48 -3.22
C PHE A 70 -23.67 -14.46 -3.47
N MET A 71 -22.58 -14.40 -2.69
CA MET A 71 -21.44 -15.29 -2.84
C MET A 71 -21.60 -16.54 -1.97
N PRO A 72 -21.61 -17.76 -2.55
CA PRO A 72 -21.67 -19.00 -1.77
C PRO A 72 -20.33 -19.28 -1.07
N GLY A 73 -20.32 -20.20 -0.11
CA GLY A 73 -19.08 -20.69 0.50
C GLY A 73 -18.29 -19.65 1.28
N LYS A 74 -18.95 -18.70 1.94
CA LYS A 74 -18.31 -17.55 2.64
C LYS A 74 -17.17 -17.93 3.59
N LEU A 75 -17.34 -19.01 4.36
CA LEU A 75 -16.30 -19.49 5.27
C LEU A 75 -15.10 -20.08 4.52
N PHE A 76 -15.35 -20.79 3.42
CA PHE A 76 -14.27 -21.25 2.54
C PHE A 76 -13.51 -20.06 1.94
N ILE A 77 -14.21 -19.02 1.48
CA ILE A 77 -13.57 -17.80 0.96
C ILE A 77 -12.67 -17.16 2.02
N ALA A 78 -13.14 -17.01 3.26
CA ALA A 78 -12.33 -16.44 4.35
C ALA A 78 -11.02 -17.22 4.56
N TYR A 79 -11.09 -18.55 4.65
CA TYR A 79 -9.88 -19.38 4.78
C TYR A 79 -8.98 -19.36 3.54
N PHE A 80 -9.57 -19.43 2.34
CA PHE A 80 -8.84 -19.41 1.07
C PHE A 80 -8.02 -18.12 0.93
N VAL A 81 -8.64 -16.97 1.22
CA VAL A 81 -7.96 -15.66 1.21
C VAL A 81 -6.84 -15.64 2.25
N GLY A 82 -7.07 -16.15 3.47
CA GLY A 82 -6.04 -16.22 4.51
C GLY A 82 -4.80 -17.01 4.07
N VAL A 83 -5.01 -18.20 3.49
CA VAL A 83 -3.91 -19.03 2.96
C VAL A 83 -3.20 -18.34 1.79
N ALA A 84 -3.95 -17.70 0.88
CA ALA A 84 -3.37 -16.98 -0.26
C ALA A 84 -2.50 -15.79 0.20
N LEU A 85 -2.93 -15.04 1.22
CA LEU A 85 -2.17 -13.94 1.82
C LEU A 85 -0.88 -14.44 2.48
N ILE A 86 -0.93 -15.54 3.24
CA ILE A 86 0.28 -16.15 3.82
C ILE A 86 1.24 -16.62 2.72
N ALA A 87 0.72 -17.28 1.67
CA ALA A 87 1.54 -17.72 0.54
C ALA A 87 2.22 -16.54 -0.18
N ALA A 88 1.49 -15.43 -0.39
CA ALA A 88 2.03 -14.21 -0.96
C ALA A 88 3.11 -13.59 -0.05
N SER A 89 2.86 -13.52 1.27
CA SER A 89 3.82 -13.04 2.25
C SER A 89 5.15 -13.81 2.21
N LEU A 90 5.09 -15.15 2.20
CA LEU A 90 6.27 -16.00 2.11
C LEU A 90 6.98 -15.84 0.76
N SER A 91 6.23 -15.76 -0.34
CA SER A 91 6.75 -15.52 -1.68
C SER A 91 7.56 -14.22 -1.75
N PHE A 92 7.04 -13.12 -1.21
CA PHE A 92 7.71 -11.82 -1.21
C PHE A 92 8.92 -11.80 -0.27
N THR A 93 8.83 -12.45 0.90
CA THR A 93 9.93 -12.53 1.87
C THR A 93 11.12 -13.30 1.31
N PHE A 94 10.88 -14.49 0.75
CA PHE A 94 11.92 -15.39 0.26
C PHE A 94 12.24 -15.21 -1.23
N LYS A 95 11.60 -14.23 -1.89
CA LYS A 95 11.77 -13.92 -3.32
C LYS A 95 11.51 -15.11 -4.25
N GLN A 96 10.56 -15.98 -3.89
CA GLN A 96 10.21 -17.18 -4.67
C GLN A 96 8.90 -16.96 -5.40
N LYS A 97 8.85 -17.21 -6.72
CA LYS A 97 7.63 -17.05 -7.55
C LYS A 97 6.95 -15.67 -7.42
N VAL A 98 7.73 -14.62 -7.19
CA VAL A 98 7.24 -13.24 -6.95
C VAL A 98 6.25 -12.75 -8.03
N PRO A 99 6.48 -12.95 -9.35
CA PRO A 99 5.52 -12.48 -10.35
C PRO A 99 4.15 -13.15 -10.21
N LEU A 100 4.12 -14.46 -9.95
CA LEU A 100 2.86 -15.19 -9.78
C LEU A 100 2.12 -14.70 -8.53
N ALA A 101 2.81 -14.60 -7.40
CA ALA A 101 2.20 -14.13 -6.16
C ALA A 101 1.67 -12.70 -6.30
N ALA A 102 2.47 -11.78 -6.87
CA ALA A 102 2.08 -10.40 -7.09
C ALA A 102 0.87 -10.28 -8.03
N GLY A 103 0.84 -11.07 -9.12
CA GLY A 103 -0.28 -11.09 -10.05
C GLY A 103 -1.57 -11.63 -9.42
N LEU A 104 -1.48 -12.72 -8.66
CA LEU A 104 -2.63 -13.29 -7.93
C LEU A 104 -3.13 -12.35 -6.82
N THR A 105 -2.24 -11.69 -6.09
CA THR A 105 -2.61 -10.67 -5.10
C THR A 105 -3.30 -9.47 -5.76
N ALA A 106 -2.78 -8.98 -6.89
CA ALA A 106 -3.41 -7.90 -7.65
C ALA A 106 -4.81 -8.29 -8.13
N LEU A 107 -4.97 -9.51 -8.65
CA LEU A 107 -6.26 -10.06 -9.08
C LEU A 107 -7.23 -10.19 -7.89
N MET A 108 -6.76 -10.69 -6.75
CA MET A 108 -7.57 -10.83 -5.53
C MET A 108 -8.13 -9.47 -5.08
N PHE A 109 -7.29 -8.43 -4.97
CA PHE A 109 -7.77 -7.09 -4.61
C PHE A 109 -8.69 -6.48 -5.67
N LEU A 110 -8.44 -6.72 -6.96
CA LEU A 110 -9.36 -6.31 -8.03
C LEU A 110 -10.74 -6.97 -7.85
N LEU A 111 -10.78 -8.27 -7.54
CA LEU A 111 -12.03 -8.98 -7.26
C LEU A 111 -12.72 -8.44 -6.02
N PHE A 112 -11.99 -8.12 -4.95
CA PHE A 112 -12.57 -7.49 -3.76
C PHE A 112 -13.20 -6.14 -4.08
N VAL A 113 -12.50 -5.32 -4.88
CA VAL A 113 -13.00 -4.01 -5.31
C VAL A 113 -14.28 -4.16 -6.12
N CYS A 114 -14.28 -5.02 -7.14
CA CYS A 114 -15.42 -5.19 -8.04
C CYS A 114 -16.62 -5.89 -7.39
N LEU A 115 -16.39 -6.90 -6.55
CA LEU A 115 -17.44 -7.75 -6.00
C LEU A 115 -17.92 -7.33 -4.61
N MET A 116 -17.11 -6.58 -3.87
CA MET A 116 -17.44 -6.20 -2.48
C MET A 116 -17.46 -4.68 -2.29
N HIS A 117 -16.35 -3.99 -2.56
CA HIS A 117 -16.23 -2.57 -2.19
C HIS A 117 -17.07 -1.64 -3.06
N ILE A 118 -17.05 -1.81 -4.39
CA ILE A 118 -17.88 -1.01 -5.30
C ILE A 118 -19.38 -1.23 -5.01
N PRO A 119 -19.89 -2.48 -4.92
CA PRO A 119 -21.29 -2.69 -4.53
C PRO A 119 -21.65 -2.06 -3.19
N ALA A 120 -20.78 -2.17 -2.18
CA ALA A 120 -21.02 -1.56 -0.87
C ALA A 120 -21.05 -0.01 -0.94
N ALA A 121 -20.13 0.60 -1.70
CA ALA A 121 -20.09 2.05 -1.90
C ALA A 121 -21.28 2.58 -2.71
N VAL A 122 -21.75 1.83 -3.71
CA VAL A 122 -22.96 2.16 -4.49
C VAL A 122 -24.24 1.99 -3.65
N HIS A 123 -24.25 1.08 -2.69
CA HIS A 123 -25.37 0.96 -1.75
C HIS A 123 -25.35 2.12 -0.72
N GLN A 124 -24.17 2.49 -0.24
CA GLN A 124 -23.95 3.53 0.77
C GLN A 124 -23.44 4.85 0.15
N ARG A 125 -24.09 5.34 -0.91
CA ARG A 125 -23.54 6.40 -1.81
C ARG A 125 -23.11 7.68 -1.09
N THR A 126 -23.86 8.08 -0.07
CA THR A 126 -23.61 9.32 0.71
C THR A 126 -22.52 9.13 1.77
N ASN A 127 -22.14 7.89 2.07
CA ASN A 127 -21.11 7.60 3.06
C ASN A 127 -19.73 7.57 2.39
N ARG A 128 -18.99 8.66 2.57
CA ARG A 128 -17.63 8.82 2.06
C ARG A 128 -16.67 7.68 2.44
N LEU A 129 -16.87 7.03 3.60
CA LEU A 129 -15.95 5.98 4.09
C LEU A 129 -15.97 4.75 3.19
N PHE A 130 -17.11 4.39 2.61
CA PHE A 130 -17.17 3.24 1.69
C PHE A 130 -16.39 3.49 0.40
N TRP A 131 -16.45 4.72 -0.13
CA TRP A 131 -15.63 5.14 -1.27
C TRP A 131 -14.15 5.18 -0.94
N LEU A 132 -13.79 5.69 0.25
CA LEU A 132 -12.41 5.70 0.74
C LEU A 132 -11.84 4.29 0.91
N LEU A 133 -12.60 3.36 1.48
CA LEU A 133 -12.19 1.96 1.60
C LEU A 133 -12.03 1.29 0.23
N THR A 134 -12.90 1.60 -0.73
CA THR A 134 -12.76 1.11 -2.12
C THR A 134 -11.46 1.60 -2.75
N LEU A 135 -11.13 2.88 -2.55
CA LEU A 135 -9.91 3.49 -3.04
C LEU A 135 -8.65 2.94 -2.34
N ARG A 136 -8.78 2.56 -1.08
CA ARG A 136 -7.71 1.96 -0.28
C ARG A 136 -7.36 0.58 -0.80
N ASP A 137 -8.34 -0.29 -0.90
CA ASP A 137 -8.13 -1.68 -1.26
C ASP A 137 -7.72 -1.82 -2.74
N SER A 138 -8.21 -0.93 -3.61
CA SER A 138 -7.69 -0.81 -4.96
C SER A 138 -6.23 -0.34 -4.99
N SER A 139 -5.82 0.59 -4.12
CA SER A 139 -4.42 1.03 -4.03
C SER A 139 -3.49 -0.11 -3.56
N PHE A 140 -3.93 -0.98 -2.65
CA PHE A 140 -3.21 -2.21 -2.30
C PHE A 140 -3.03 -3.12 -3.51
N GLY A 141 -4.10 -3.32 -4.28
CA GLY A 141 -4.07 -4.03 -5.56
C GLY A 141 -3.11 -3.41 -6.57
N ILE A 142 -3.05 -2.08 -6.68
CA ILE A 142 -2.11 -1.37 -7.58
C ILE A 142 -0.65 -1.53 -7.14
N GLY A 143 -0.35 -1.56 -5.84
CA GLY A 143 0.98 -1.89 -5.35
C GLY A 143 1.41 -3.30 -5.78
N ALA A 144 0.54 -4.29 -5.62
CA ALA A 144 0.79 -5.67 -6.05
C ALA A 144 0.92 -5.76 -7.58
N PHE A 145 0.05 -5.08 -8.32
CA PHE A 145 0.08 -5.00 -9.77
C PHE A 145 1.39 -4.38 -10.28
N THR A 146 1.88 -3.33 -9.62
CA THR A 146 3.16 -2.71 -9.95
C THR A 146 4.33 -3.68 -9.74
N LEU A 147 4.33 -4.39 -8.61
CA LEU A 147 5.33 -5.44 -8.35
C LEU A 147 5.28 -6.55 -9.42
N PHE A 148 4.09 -6.98 -9.82
CA PHE A 148 3.91 -7.94 -10.92
C PHE A 148 4.51 -7.42 -12.23
N VAL A 149 4.14 -6.21 -12.65
CA VAL A 149 4.63 -5.60 -13.90
C VAL A 149 6.15 -5.44 -13.90
N CYS A 150 6.75 -5.08 -12.76
CA CYS A 150 8.20 -4.92 -12.62
C CYS A 150 8.99 -6.24 -12.59
N THR A 151 8.36 -7.34 -12.17
CA THR A 151 9.03 -8.64 -11.98
C THR A 151 8.68 -9.68 -13.05
N SER A 152 7.62 -9.44 -13.82
CA SER A 152 7.18 -10.35 -14.89
C SER A 152 8.14 -10.35 -16.08
N SER A 153 8.51 -11.55 -16.53
CA SER A 153 9.31 -11.79 -17.74
C SER A 153 8.45 -12.03 -18.99
N ALA A 154 7.12 -12.05 -18.87
CA ALA A 154 6.22 -12.33 -19.98
C ALA A 154 6.25 -11.22 -21.04
N GLU A 155 6.40 -11.59 -22.31
CA GLU A 155 6.58 -10.63 -23.42
C GLU A 155 5.43 -9.63 -23.55
N ALA A 156 4.19 -10.10 -23.41
CA ALA A 156 3.01 -9.25 -23.43
C ALA A 156 3.01 -8.15 -22.35
N ILE A 157 3.64 -8.42 -21.20
CA ILE A 157 3.78 -7.44 -20.11
C ILE A 157 4.95 -6.50 -20.39
N ARG A 158 6.10 -7.02 -20.87
CA ARG A 158 7.28 -6.20 -21.19
C ARG A 158 6.97 -5.13 -22.24
N THR A 159 6.29 -5.50 -23.30
CA THR A 159 5.90 -4.59 -24.40
C THR A 159 4.97 -3.47 -23.92
N ARG A 160 4.09 -3.74 -22.96
CA ARG A 160 3.12 -2.77 -22.41
C ARG A 160 3.56 -2.11 -21.11
N ARG A 161 4.76 -2.45 -20.59
CA ARG A 161 5.22 -2.09 -19.24
C ARG A 161 5.04 -0.62 -18.92
N ASN A 162 5.48 0.27 -19.81
CA ASN A 162 5.43 1.70 -19.58
C ASN A 162 3.98 2.22 -19.42
N GLY A 163 3.04 1.72 -20.23
CA GLY A 163 1.62 2.09 -20.14
C GLY A 163 0.98 1.56 -18.85
N LEU A 164 1.30 0.33 -18.45
CA LEU A 164 0.80 -0.27 -17.21
C LEU A 164 1.33 0.46 -15.96
N LEU A 165 2.61 0.83 -15.95
CA LEU A 165 3.20 1.62 -14.86
C LEU A 165 2.67 3.05 -14.84
N LEU A 166 2.36 3.63 -16.00
CA LEU A 166 1.70 4.92 -16.09
C LEU A 166 0.31 4.87 -15.46
N PHE A 167 -0.49 3.85 -15.78
CA PHE A 167 -1.78 3.61 -15.15
C PHE A 167 -1.67 3.50 -13.62
N ALA A 168 -0.74 2.67 -13.12
CA ALA A 168 -0.50 2.53 -11.68
C ALA A 168 -0.14 3.86 -11.01
N ARG A 169 0.71 4.67 -11.66
CA ARG A 169 1.07 6.02 -11.18
C ARG A 169 -0.14 6.92 -11.07
N PHE A 170 -0.95 7.03 -12.13
CA PHE A 170 -2.12 7.91 -12.15
C PHE A 170 -3.16 7.48 -11.10
N TRP A 171 -3.35 6.16 -10.90
CA TRP A 171 -4.26 5.66 -9.86
C TRP A 171 -3.80 6.07 -8.46
N ILE A 172 -2.54 5.80 -8.12
CA ILE A 172 -1.98 6.15 -6.80
C ILE A 172 -1.96 7.66 -6.57
N ALA A 173 -1.61 8.45 -7.59
CA ALA A 173 -1.66 9.91 -7.50
C ALA A 173 -3.08 10.40 -7.15
N SER A 174 -4.09 9.88 -7.85
CA SER A 174 -5.50 10.21 -7.62
C SER A 174 -5.94 9.80 -6.22
N ALA A 175 -5.55 8.60 -5.77
CA ALA A 175 -5.86 8.10 -4.44
C ALA A 175 -5.29 9.00 -3.34
N ILE A 176 -4.02 9.35 -3.43
CA ILE A 176 -3.34 10.23 -2.47
C ILE A 176 -3.97 11.63 -2.47
N VAL A 177 -4.29 12.21 -3.64
CA VAL A 177 -4.95 13.53 -3.71
C VAL A 177 -6.30 13.49 -2.99
N ILE A 178 -7.12 12.48 -3.27
CA ILE A 178 -8.42 12.31 -2.61
C ILE A 178 -8.23 12.17 -1.09
N TYR A 179 -7.21 11.42 -0.65
CA TYR A 179 -6.93 11.24 0.78
C TYR A 179 -6.46 12.52 1.44
N GLY A 180 -5.60 13.29 0.78
CA GLY A 180 -5.18 14.60 1.25
C GLY A 180 -6.36 15.55 1.41
N ILE A 181 -7.25 15.63 0.41
CA ILE A 181 -8.48 16.42 0.49
C ILE A 181 -9.37 15.96 1.65
N GLN A 182 -9.58 14.65 1.78
CA GLN A 182 -10.43 14.09 2.83
C GLN A 182 -9.87 14.36 4.23
N GLN A 183 -8.55 14.29 4.40
CA GLN A 183 -7.90 14.63 5.66
C GLN A 183 -8.01 16.14 5.98
N LEU A 184 -7.91 17.01 4.97
CA LEU A 184 -8.12 18.46 5.15
C LEU A 184 -9.56 18.80 5.55
N LEU A 185 -10.55 18.08 5.01
CA LEU A 185 -11.96 18.24 5.36
C LEU A 185 -12.31 17.63 6.72
N HIS A 186 -11.53 16.65 7.18
CA HIS A 186 -11.75 15.93 8.43
C HIS A 186 -10.47 15.85 9.27
N PRO A 187 -9.89 17.00 9.69
CA PRO A 187 -8.61 17.07 10.38
C PRO A 187 -8.62 16.40 11.77
N GLN A 188 -9.80 16.15 12.34
CA GLN A 188 -9.97 15.41 13.58
C GLN A 188 -9.69 13.91 13.42
N CYS A 189 -9.80 13.37 12.20
CA CYS A 189 -9.59 11.96 11.92
C CYS A 189 -8.10 11.60 11.97
N SER A 190 -7.79 10.37 12.39
CA SER A 190 -6.43 9.88 12.50
C SER A 190 -5.72 9.95 11.15
N PRO A 191 -4.55 10.61 11.07
CA PRO A 191 -3.78 10.69 9.83
C PRO A 191 -3.18 9.34 9.46
N GLY A 192 -3.10 9.07 8.16
CA GLY A 192 -2.57 7.81 7.62
C GLY A 192 -3.46 7.29 6.51
N VAL A 193 -3.82 6.02 6.58
CA VAL A 193 -4.85 5.45 5.71
C VAL A 193 -6.21 5.99 6.16
N PRO A 194 -7.05 6.55 5.25
CA PRO A 194 -8.27 7.22 5.64
C PRO A 194 -9.18 6.30 6.45
N ASP A 195 -9.53 6.78 7.63
CA ASP A 195 -10.43 6.12 8.54
C ASP A 195 -11.48 7.10 9.08
N GLY A 196 -12.44 6.57 9.84
CA GLY A 196 -13.39 7.37 10.60
C GLY A 196 -12.99 7.59 12.06
N ARG A 197 -11.79 7.15 12.48
CA ARG A 197 -11.36 7.22 13.89
C ARG A 197 -10.87 8.62 14.19
N ILE A 198 -11.22 9.09 15.38
CA ILE A 198 -10.70 10.36 15.88
C ILE A 198 -9.27 10.13 16.35
N THR A 199 -8.40 11.10 16.07
CA THR A 199 -7.01 11.09 16.54
C THR A 199 -6.98 10.95 18.07
N PRO A 200 -6.17 10.03 18.63
CA PRO A 200 -6.12 9.79 20.07
C PRO A 200 -5.77 11.06 20.87
N THR A 201 -6.33 11.17 22.07
CA THR A 201 -6.19 12.38 22.93
C THR A 201 -4.78 12.63 23.46
N TRP A 202 -3.92 11.61 23.47
CA TRP A 202 -2.52 11.74 23.88
C TRP A 202 -1.65 12.41 22.79
N VAL A 203 -2.12 12.47 21.55
CA VAL A 203 -1.40 13.09 20.44
C VAL A 203 -1.46 14.61 20.60
N PRO A 204 -0.32 15.33 20.62
CA PRO A 204 -0.31 16.76 20.76
C PRO A 204 -0.86 17.44 19.49
N ALA A 205 -1.67 18.49 19.68
CA ALA A 205 -2.24 19.30 18.59
C ALA A 205 -2.85 18.49 17.42
N PRO A 206 -3.82 17.58 17.69
CA PRO A 206 -4.28 16.60 16.71
C PRO A 206 -4.87 17.24 15.44
N HIS A 207 -5.60 18.35 15.57
CA HIS A 207 -6.15 19.09 14.42
C HIS A 207 -5.07 19.69 13.53
N PHE A 208 -4.00 20.25 14.13
CA PHE A 208 -2.87 20.78 13.36
C PHE A 208 -2.16 19.68 12.59
N LEU A 209 -1.89 18.54 13.26
CA LEU A 209 -1.31 17.37 12.59
C LEU A 209 -2.22 16.84 11.48
N GLY A 210 -3.54 16.84 11.67
CA GLY A 210 -4.51 16.49 10.65
C GLY A 210 -4.45 17.40 9.43
N TYR A 211 -4.36 18.72 9.60
CA TYR A 211 -4.18 19.64 8.47
C TYR A 211 -2.82 19.47 7.78
N ALA A 212 -1.74 19.33 8.55
CA ALA A 212 -0.39 19.11 8.02
C ALA A 212 -0.31 17.81 7.21
N ALA A 213 -0.94 16.74 7.73
CA ALA A 213 -1.12 15.46 7.08
C ALA A 213 -1.83 15.60 5.72
N GLY A 214 -2.98 16.27 5.71
CA GLY A 214 -3.76 16.47 4.49
C GLY A 214 -3.02 17.29 3.44
N ALA A 215 -2.35 18.37 3.85
CA ALA A 215 -1.54 19.21 2.97
C ALA A 215 -0.36 18.45 2.36
N LEU A 216 0.36 17.67 3.17
CA LEU A 216 1.49 16.87 2.70
C LEU A 216 1.05 15.78 1.73
N LEU A 217 -0.02 15.05 2.04
CA LEU A 217 -0.58 14.05 1.12
C LEU A 217 -1.02 14.71 -0.19
N LEU A 218 -1.76 15.81 -0.13
CA LEU A 218 -2.18 16.54 -1.33
C LEU A 218 -0.99 16.95 -2.20
N LEU A 219 0.05 17.53 -1.58
CA LEU A 219 1.29 17.89 -2.28
C LEU A 219 1.97 16.67 -2.91
N CYS A 220 2.14 15.58 -2.17
CA CYS A 220 2.71 14.34 -2.68
C CYS A 220 1.92 13.80 -3.89
N GLY A 221 0.59 13.78 -3.80
CA GLY A 221 -0.28 13.34 -4.89
C GLY A 221 -0.13 14.20 -6.15
N LEU A 222 -0.08 15.52 -5.99
CA LEU A 222 0.15 16.46 -7.09
C LEU A 222 1.54 16.26 -7.73
N LEU A 223 2.58 16.08 -6.92
CA LEU A 223 3.94 15.80 -7.42
C LEU A 223 4.01 14.50 -8.24
N ILE A 224 3.25 13.47 -7.86
CA ILE A 224 3.17 12.20 -8.60
C ILE A 224 2.63 12.40 -10.02
N PHE A 225 1.73 13.36 -10.25
CA PHE A 225 1.26 13.69 -11.60
C PHE A 225 2.32 14.35 -12.50
N THR A 226 3.22 15.16 -11.92
CA THR A 226 4.17 16.00 -12.69
C THR A 226 5.26 15.23 -13.45
N GLY A 227 5.41 13.93 -13.21
CA GLY A 227 6.44 13.09 -13.83
C GLY A 227 7.85 13.33 -13.26
N ARG A 228 8.35 14.58 -13.30
CA ARG A 228 9.69 14.96 -12.82
C ARG A 228 9.91 14.65 -11.34
N TYR A 229 8.93 14.94 -10.51
CA TYR A 229 9.00 14.73 -9.05
C TYR A 229 8.21 13.51 -8.59
N ALA A 230 7.78 12.66 -9.53
CA ALA A 230 6.81 11.64 -9.20
C ALA A 230 7.35 10.56 -8.26
N ARG A 231 8.61 10.15 -8.50
CA ARG A 231 9.33 9.22 -7.62
C ARG A 231 9.46 9.79 -6.20
N LEU A 232 9.85 11.06 -6.08
CA LEU A 232 9.99 11.74 -4.79
C LEU A 232 8.65 11.85 -4.06
N GLY A 233 7.58 12.28 -4.74
CA GLY A 233 6.25 12.39 -4.15
C GLY A 233 5.74 11.06 -3.58
N ALA A 234 5.91 9.96 -4.32
CA ALA A 234 5.54 8.63 -3.86
C ALA A 234 6.44 8.12 -2.72
N MET A 235 7.74 8.41 -2.74
CA MET A 235 8.65 8.12 -1.62
C MET A 235 8.23 8.85 -0.35
N CYS A 236 7.94 10.15 -0.44
CA CYS A 236 7.49 10.96 0.69
C CYS A 236 6.16 10.46 1.25
N ALA A 237 5.18 10.11 0.39
CA ALA A 237 3.93 9.50 0.82
C ALA A 237 4.16 8.15 1.53
N GLY A 238 5.03 7.30 1.01
CA GLY A 238 5.39 6.03 1.66
C GLY A 238 6.08 6.22 3.01
N ALA A 239 7.05 7.15 3.10
CA ALA A 239 7.74 7.49 4.34
C ALA A 239 6.77 8.02 5.40
N TYR A 240 5.86 8.89 4.97
CA TYR A 240 4.81 9.45 5.80
C TYR A 240 3.90 8.35 6.38
N MET A 241 3.44 7.40 5.58
CA MET A 241 2.61 6.30 6.07
C MET A 241 3.39 5.41 7.06
N ALA A 242 4.65 5.08 6.75
CA ALA A 242 5.49 4.30 7.67
C ALA A 242 5.75 5.04 9.01
N PHE A 243 5.90 6.37 8.97
CA PHE A 243 6.01 7.20 10.16
C PHE A 243 4.76 7.08 11.05
N PHE A 244 3.56 7.23 10.49
CA PHE A 244 2.32 7.09 11.27
C PHE A 244 2.09 5.66 11.76
N THR A 245 2.46 4.64 10.99
CA THR A 245 2.45 3.24 11.48
C THR A 245 3.24 3.13 12.77
N LEU A 246 4.49 3.62 12.79
CA LEU A 246 5.39 3.45 13.94
C LEU A 246 5.05 4.37 15.12
N PHE A 247 4.75 5.63 14.87
CA PHE A 247 4.66 6.65 15.92
C PHE A 247 3.24 6.97 16.36
N LEU A 248 2.21 6.57 15.60
CA LEU A 248 0.81 6.74 15.97
C LEU A 248 0.15 5.39 16.24
N TYR A 249 0.08 4.52 15.23
CA TYR A 249 -0.77 3.32 15.30
C TYR A 249 -0.18 2.22 16.20
N VAL A 250 1.14 2.05 16.25
CA VAL A 250 1.78 1.11 17.17
C VAL A 250 1.51 1.49 18.64
N PRO A 251 1.86 2.72 19.12
CA PRO A 251 1.53 3.13 20.48
C PRO A 251 0.03 3.07 20.79
N ASP A 252 -0.81 3.59 19.89
CA ASP A 252 -2.27 3.61 20.06
C ASP A 252 -2.82 2.20 20.30
N THR A 253 -2.37 1.21 19.52
CA THR A 253 -2.82 -0.19 19.64
C THR A 253 -2.52 -0.79 21.02
N PHE A 254 -1.38 -0.47 21.63
CA PHE A 254 -1.04 -0.97 22.96
C PHE A 254 -1.78 -0.23 24.08
N MET A 255 -2.19 1.01 23.84
CA MET A 255 -3.02 1.80 24.76
C MET A 255 -4.50 1.44 24.68
N LEU A 256 -4.95 0.80 23.59
CA LEU A 256 -6.34 0.35 23.46
C LEU A 256 -6.69 -0.77 24.45
N PRO A 257 -7.95 -0.80 24.93
CA PRO A 257 -8.52 -1.96 25.62
C PRO A 257 -8.36 -3.25 24.82
N THR A 258 -8.14 -4.38 25.51
CA THR A 258 -7.79 -5.68 24.91
C THR A 258 -8.75 -6.11 23.80
N ASP A 259 -10.05 -5.86 23.96
CA ASP A 259 -11.10 -6.19 22.98
C ASP A 259 -10.98 -5.41 21.66
N ARG A 260 -10.30 -4.25 21.67
CA ARG A 260 -10.11 -3.37 20.49
C ARG A 260 -8.71 -3.46 19.90
N ARG A 261 -7.80 -4.23 20.49
CA ARG A 261 -6.41 -4.31 19.99
C ARG A 261 -6.29 -4.93 18.62
N LEU A 262 -7.17 -5.87 18.26
CA LEU A 262 -7.20 -6.41 16.88
C LEU A 262 -7.50 -5.30 15.87
N LEU A 263 -8.48 -4.45 16.16
CA LEU A 263 -8.78 -3.30 15.32
C LEU A 263 -7.55 -2.36 15.21
N GLY A 264 -6.84 -2.11 16.30
CA GLY A 264 -5.58 -1.36 16.29
C GLY A 264 -4.50 -2.00 15.39
N ALA A 265 -4.32 -3.32 15.48
CA ALA A 265 -3.41 -4.08 14.62
C ALA A 265 -3.74 -3.90 13.14
N ASN A 266 -5.03 -3.91 12.78
CA ASN A 266 -5.44 -3.75 11.39
C ASN A 266 -5.02 -2.38 10.84
N TYR A 267 -5.05 -1.32 11.66
CA TYR A 267 -4.55 0.00 11.24
C TYR A 267 -3.02 0.05 11.07
N ILE A 268 -2.26 -0.66 11.93
CA ILE A 268 -0.81 -0.79 11.78
C ILE A 268 -0.51 -1.39 10.40
N PHE A 269 -1.11 -2.54 10.09
CA PHE A 269 -0.83 -3.30 8.88
C PHE A 269 -1.48 -2.71 7.62
N ASP A 270 -2.65 -2.06 7.70
CA ASP A 270 -3.24 -1.33 6.58
C ASP A 270 -2.35 -0.14 6.18
N THR A 271 -1.88 0.62 7.16
CA THR A 271 -1.03 1.80 6.91
C THR A 271 0.35 1.38 6.42
N LEU A 272 0.90 0.29 6.96
CA LEU A 272 2.17 -0.28 6.49
C LEU A 272 2.03 -0.84 5.07
N LEU A 273 0.92 -1.52 4.75
CA LEU A 273 0.63 -2.01 3.41
C LEU A 273 0.53 -0.85 2.42
N TYR A 274 -0.14 0.24 2.79
CA TYR A 274 -0.24 1.43 1.95
C TYR A 274 1.14 2.06 1.72
N ALA A 275 1.97 2.17 2.77
CA ALA A 275 3.36 2.60 2.65
C ALA A 275 4.11 1.74 1.62
N GLY A 276 3.97 0.43 1.71
CA GLY A 276 4.58 -0.52 0.78
C GLY A 276 4.14 -0.30 -0.67
N ALA A 277 2.85 -0.05 -0.91
CA ALA A 277 2.31 0.21 -2.24
C ALA A 277 2.92 1.49 -2.83
N MET A 278 3.06 2.54 -2.03
CA MET A 278 3.69 3.80 -2.47
C MET A 278 5.15 3.60 -2.84
N LEU A 279 5.92 2.85 -2.03
CA LEU A 279 7.33 2.59 -2.29
C LEU A 279 7.54 1.70 -3.53
N LEU A 280 6.67 0.72 -3.76
CA LEU A 280 6.70 -0.10 -4.97
C LEU A 280 6.42 0.73 -6.23
N VAL A 281 5.43 1.62 -6.16
CA VAL A 281 5.08 2.54 -7.25
C VAL A 281 6.20 3.56 -7.49
N ALA A 282 6.79 4.12 -6.43
CA ALA A 282 7.95 5.00 -6.53
C ALA A 282 9.16 4.31 -7.20
N ARG A 283 9.42 3.04 -6.83
CA ARG A 283 10.51 2.25 -7.40
C ARG A 283 10.37 2.03 -8.90
N ALA A 284 9.14 1.94 -9.39
CA ALA A 284 8.84 1.76 -10.80
C ALA A 284 8.98 3.05 -11.63
N MET A 285 9.12 4.21 -10.99
CA MET A 285 9.29 5.50 -11.67
C MET A 285 10.76 5.80 -11.98
N PRO A 286 11.03 6.46 -13.12
CA PRO A 286 12.38 6.88 -13.50
C PRO A 286 12.92 7.94 -12.54
N GLU A 287 14.25 8.05 -12.50
CA GLU A 287 14.91 9.11 -11.73
C GLU A 287 14.75 10.48 -12.42
N PRO A 288 14.80 11.59 -11.65
CA PRO A 288 14.67 12.93 -12.20
C PRO A 288 15.69 13.23 -13.31
N GLU A 289 16.92 12.72 -13.20
CA GLU A 289 17.98 12.89 -14.20
C GLU A 289 17.66 12.21 -15.53
N THR A 290 16.94 11.08 -15.49
CA THR A 290 16.48 10.39 -16.70
C THR A 290 15.37 11.16 -17.40
N PHE A 291 14.56 11.91 -16.64
CA PHE A 291 13.52 12.79 -17.19
C PHE A 291 14.12 14.01 -17.88
N ALA A 292 15.18 14.60 -17.31
CA ALA A 292 15.91 15.71 -17.92
C ALA A 292 16.54 15.30 -19.28
N ARG A 293 17.27 14.18 -19.31
CA ARG A 293 17.88 13.65 -20.54
C ARG A 293 16.88 13.25 -21.63
N ARG A 294 15.67 12.80 -21.26
CA ARG A 294 14.62 12.45 -22.24
C ARG A 294 14.02 13.67 -22.94
N ASN A 295 14.05 14.83 -22.29
CA ASN A 295 13.47 16.08 -22.82
C ASN A 295 14.52 17.01 -23.45
N GLU A 296 15.80 16.64 -23.43
CA GLU A 296 16.82 17.27 -24.26
C GLU A 296 16.58 16.85 -25.72
N ILE A 297 16.22 17.83 -26.57
CA ILE A 297 16.19 17.64 -28.02
C ILE A 297 17.63 17.25 -28.41
N PRO A 298 17.85 16.14 -29.16
CA PRO A 298 19.19 15.80 -29.62
C PRO A 298 19.71 17.01 -30.39
N ALA A 299 20.83 17.59 -29.94
CA ALA A 299 21.52 18.62 -30.71
C ALA A 299 21.74 18.01 -32.10
N SER A 300 21.10 18.60 -33.11
CA SER A 300 21.25 18.15 -34.49
C SER A 300 22.74 18.11 -34.78
N THR A 301 23.28 16.92 -35.02
CA THR A 301 24.63 16.77 -35.53
C THR A 301 24.62 17.28 -36.98
N THR A 302 24.65 18.60 -37.14
CA THR A 302 24.93 19.27 -38.39
C THR A 302 26.43 19.11 -38.63
N ALA A 303 26.85 17.89 -38.96
CA ALA A 303 28.14 17.67 -39.60
C ALA A 303 28.01 18.19 -41.03
N ILE A 304 28.21 19.50 -41.19
CA ILE A 304 28.49 20.10 -42.48
C ILE A 304 29.82 19.51 -42.93
N SER A 305 29.74 18.62 -43.91
CA SER A 305 30.87 18.25 -44.76
C SER A 305 31.41 19.53 -45.40
N ASN A 306 32.58 19.97 -44.97
CA ASN A 306 33.35 20.97 -45.70
C ASN A 306 34.69 20.34 -46.11
N VAL A 307 34.75 20.09 -47.43
CA VAL A 307 35.92 20.01 -48.33
C VAL A 307 36.86 18.82 -48.14
#